data_AF-A0A810E328-F1
#
_entry.id   AF-A0A810E328-F1
#
_cell.length_a   1.000
_cell.length_b   1.000
_cell.length_c   1.000
_cell.angle_alpha   90.00
_cell.angle_beta   90.00
_cell.angle_gamma   90.00
#
_symmetry.space_group_name_H-M   'P 1'
#
loop_
_entity.id
_entity.type
_entity.pdbx_description
1 polymer ?
#
loop_
_entity_poly.entity_id
_entity_poly.type
_entity_poly.pdbx_seq_one_letter_code
_entity_poly.pdbx_strand_id
1 'polypeptide(L)' 'MKVSGQFQSEETAGHYAAVKSYIETCYRNGINEVAALTRLCNGNPYTVKEIFADSGE' A
#
# COMPACT_ATOMS: atom_id res chain seq x y z
N MET A 1 4.86 -11.30 20.59
CA MET A 1 5.05 -11.84 19.23
C MET A 1 6.48 -12.30 19.10
N LYS A 2 6.74 -13.61 18.95
CA LYS A 2 8.08 -14.14 18.65
C LYS A 2 8.35 -13.85 17.16
N VAL A 3 9.08 -12.78 16.88
CA VAL A 3 9.43 -12.30 15.52
C VAL A 3 10.82 -12.76 15.09
N SER A 4 11.30 -13.89 15.60
CA SER A 4 12.61 -14.42 15.23
C SER A 4 12.52 -15.16 13.89
N GLY A 5 12.68 -14.43 12.78
CA GLY A 5 13.00 -15.00 11.45
C GLY A 5 12.07 -14.65 10.27
N GLN A 6 10.99 -13.89 10.45
CA GLN A 6 10.06 -13.58 9.34
C GLN A 6 10.44 -12.36 8.50
N PHE A 7 11.25 -11.45 9.04
CA PHE A 7 11.77 -10.30 8.29
C PHE A 7 13.29 -10.31 8.41
N GLN A 8 13.99 -10.24 7.27
CA GLN A 8 15.45 -10.29 7.23
C GLN A 8 16.09 -9.07 7.90
N SER A 9 15.38 -7.95 7.98
CA SER A 9 15.85 -6.70 8.60
C SER A 9 14.66 -5.80 8.97
N GLU A 10 14.87 -4.83 9.88
CA GLU A 10 13.89 -3.80 10.26
C GLU A 10 13.40 -3.00 9.05
N GLU A 11 14.29 -2.78 8.09
CA GLU A 11 14.00 -2.11 6.81
C GLU A 11 12.93 -2.85 6.00
N THR A 12 13.04 -4.18 5.89
CA THR A 12 12.04 -5.00 5.18
C THR A 12 10.68 -4.94 5.85
N ALA A 13 10.65 -4.91 7.19
CA ALA A 13 9.42 -4.73 7.95
C ALA A 13 8.80 -3.35 7.70
N GLY A 14 9.64 -2.30 7.62
CA GLY A 14 9.22 -0.95 7.28
C GLY A 14 8.63 -0.84 5.87
N HIS A 15 9.30 -1.42 4.87
CA HIS A 15 8.79 -1.48 3.50
C HIS A 15 7.46 -2.23 3.42
N TYR A 16 7.34 -3.37 4.09
CA TYR A 16 6.09 -4.13 4.15
C TYR A 16 4.96 -3.33 4.79
N ALA A 17 5.22 -2.66 5.92
CA ALA A 17 4.23 -1.80 6.58
C ALA A 17 3.77 -0.65 5.68
N ALA A 18 4.70 0.03 5.00
CA ALA A 18 4.38 1.12 4.09
C ALA A 18 3.51 0.65 2.92
N VAL A 19 3.86 -0.47 2.29
CA VAL A 19 3.09 -1.06 1.18
C VAL A 19 1.70 -1.50 1.66
N LYS A 20 1.60 -2.15 2.82
CA LYS A 20 0.31 -2.53 3.42
C LYS A 20 -0.58 -1.32 3.70
N SER A 21 -0.04 -0.27 4.31
CA SER A 21 -0.79 0.97 4.59
C SER A 21 -1.26 1.65 3.31
N TYR A 22 -0.44 1.67 2.27
CA TYR A 22 -0.82 2.21 0.96
C TYR A 22 -2.00 1.46 0.33
N ILE A 23 -1.91 0.12 0.29
CA ILE A 23 -2.96 -0.73 -0.28
C ILE A 23 -4.26 -0.59 0.52
N GLU A 24 -4.17 -0.60 1.84
CA GLU A 24 -5.34 -0.47 2.70
C GLU A 24 -6.00 0.91 2.56
N THR A 25 -5.20 1.96 2.36
CA THR A 25 -5.72 3.30 2.05
C THR A 25 -6.44 3.30 0.71
N CYS A 26 -5.86 2.70 -0.34
CA CYS A 26 -6.52 2.58 -1.64
C CYS A 26 -7.86 1.82 -1.52
N TYR A 27 -7.85 0.67 -0.83
CA TYR A 27 -9.04 -0.15 -0.63
C TYR A 27 -10.16 0.58 0.10
N ARG A 28 -9.84 1.29 1.18
CA ARG A 28 -10.81 2.11 1.93
C ARG A 28 -11.45 3.21 1.09
N ASN A 29 -10.79 3.60 0.00
CA ASN A 29 -11.25 4.63 -0.93
C ASN A 29 -11.85 4.04 -2.22
N GLY A 30 -12.22 2.76 -2.25
CA GLY A 30 -12.85 2.11 -3.42
C GLY A 30 -11.88 1.64 -4.50
N ILE A 31 -10.59 1.94 -4.36
CA ILE A 31 -9.57 1.57 -5.35
C ILE A 31 -9.14 0.12 -5.15
N ASN A 32 -9.13 -0.64 -6.25
CA ASN A 32 -8.73 -2.04 -6.24
C ASN A 32 -7.25 -2.21 -5.81
N GLU A 33 -7.02 -3.07 -4.81
CA GLU A 33 -5.71 -3.34 -4.22
C GLU A 33 -4.69 -3.84 -5.24
N VAL A 34 -5.11 -4.72 -6.15
CA VAL A 34 -4.24 -5.32 -7.19
C VAL A 34 -3.88 -4.28 -8.25
N ALA A 35 -4.82 -3.40 -8.60
CA ALA A 35 -4.57 -2.29 -9.52
C ALA A 35 -3.59 -1.28 -8.90
N ALA A 36 -3.78 -0.93 -7.62
CA ALA A 36 -2.87 -0.08 -6.86
C ALA A 36 -1.45 -0.64 -6.76
N LEU A 37 -1.32 -1.93 -6.45
CA LEU A 37 -0.04 -2.66 -6.46
C LEU A 37 0.63 -2.64 -7.83
N THR A 38 -0.14 -2.89 -8.89
CA THR A 38 0.39 -2.91 -10.26
C THR A 38 0.93 -1.53 -10.67
N ARG A 39 0.20 -0.45 -10.33
CA ARG A 39 0.64 0.93 -10.59
C ARG A 39 1.88 1.31 -9.77
N LEU A 40 1.91 0.90 -8.51
CA LEU A 40 3.07 1.08 -7.62
C LEU A 40 4.31 0.38 -8.21
N CYS A 41 4.17 -0.86 -8.70
CA CYS A 41 5.26 -1.62 -9.31
C CYS A 41 5.73 -1.02 -10.65
N ASN A 42 4.83 -0.37 -11.40
CA ASN A 42 5.17 0.38 -12.62
C ASN A 42 5.80 1.77 -12.34
N GLY A 43 6.02 2.15 -11.07
CA GLY A 43 6.60 3.44 -10.71
C GLY A 43 5.64 4.63 -10.82
N ASN A 44 4.33 4.38 -10.99
CA ASN A 44 3.32 5.43 -11.09
C ASN A 44 2.20 5.21 -10.04
N PRO A 45 2.51 5.34 -8.73
CA PRO A 45 1.54 5.13 -7.67
C PRO A 45 0.43 6.19 -7.70
N TYR A 46 -0.76 5.80 -7.24
CA TYR A 46 -1.86 6.73 -6.99
C TYR A 46 -1.43 7.83 -6.01
N THR A 47 -1.73 9.06 -6.39
CA THR A 47 -1.54 10.22 -5.53
C THR A 47 -2.68 10.34 -4.53
N VAL A 48 -2.44 11.03 -3.42
CA VAL A 48 -3.46 11.35 -2.40
C VAL A 48 -4.71 11.98 -3.04
N LYS A 49 -4.53 12.84 -4.05
CA LYS A 49 -5.64 13.47 -4.78
C LYS A 49 -6.48 12.47 -5.55
N GLU A 50 -5.86 11.51 -6.24
CA GLU A 50 -6.60 10.45 -6.95
C GLU A 50 -7.31 9.52 -5.97
N ILE A 51 -6.66 9.19 -4.85
CA ILE A 51 -7.22 8.32 -3.82
C ILE A 51 -8.49 8.93 -3.21
N PHE A 52 -8.44 10.21 -2.84
CA PHE A 52 -9.59 10.88 -2.24
C PHE A 52 -10.61 11.42 -3.26
N ALA A 53 -10.28 11.47 -4.56
CA ALA A 53 -11.23 11.85 -5.60
C ALA A 53 -12.23 10.73 -5.92
N ASP A 54 -11.84 9.47 -5.72
CA ASP A 54 -12.70 8.29 -5.96
C ASP A 54 -13.67 8.03 -4.79
N SER A 55 -13.36 8.54 -3.60
CA SER A 55 -14.18 8.39 -2.37
C SER A 55 -15.37 9.33 -2.24
N GLY A 56 -15.66 10.13 -3.27
CA GLY A 56 -16.70 11.15 -3.25
C GLY A 56 -17.96 10.73 -3.99
N GLU A 57 -18.75 9.84 -3.38
CA GLU A 57 -20.19 9.65 -3.70
C GLU A 57 -21.05 9.93 -2.46
#